data_AF-A0A2E7QU91-F1
#
_entry.id   AF-A0A2E7QU91-F1
#
_cell.length_a   1.000
_cell.length_b   1.000
_cell.length_c   1.000
_cell.angle_alpha   90.00
_cell.angle_beta   90.00
_cell.angle_gamma   90.00
#
_symmetry.space_group_name_H-M   'P 1'
#
loop_
_entity.id
_entity.type
_entity.pdbx_description
1 polymer ?
#
loop_
_entity_poly.entity_id
_entity_poly.type
_entity_poly.pdbx_seq_one_letter_code
_entity_poly.pdbx_strand_id
1 'polypeptide(L)'
;MKMEHIKNGALYYNNITSRVERVIGKVSPVRVLTYWHHTEEKSHNVKVLRKANQLEVENYLDGGDIPTLKKRILNTINKLFNKSDKLKFKVS
;
A
#
# COMPACT_ATOMS: atom_id res chain seq x y z
N MET A 1 0.23 12.15 11.19
CA MET A 1 1.58 11.78 11.69
C MET A 1 2.32 13.02 12.19
N LYS A 2 3.42 12.86 12.94
CA LYS A 2 4.37 13.95 13.27
C LYS A 2 5.66 13.79 12.47
N MET A 3 6.42 14.87 12.27
CA MET A 3 7.65 14.86 11.48
C MET A 3 8.73 13.94 12.06
N GLU A 4 8.82 13.82 13.39
CA GLU A 4 9.77 12.89 14.04
C GLU A 4 9.53 11.41 13.68
N HIS A 5 8.30 11.07 13.26
CA HIS A 5 7.93 9.69 12.90
C HIS A 5 8.17 9.39 11.41
N ILE A 6 8.55 10.39 10.61
CA ILE A 6 8.84 10.21 9.19
C ILE A 6 10.30 9.81 9.01
N LYS A 7 10.51 8.68 8.32
CA LYS A 7 11.83 8.17 7.94
C LYS A 7 12.00 8.28 6.43
N ASN A 8 13.17 8.75 6.01
CA ASN A 8 13.54 8.74 4.60
C ASN A 8 13.63 7.30 4.09
N GLY A 9 13.17 7.05 2.86
CA GLY A 9 13.11 5.74 2.22
C GLY A 9 11.93 4.87 2.65
N ALA A 10 11.19 5.22 3.71
CA ALA A 10 10.07 4.44 4.20
C ALA A 10 8.77 4.68 3.41
N LEU A 11 7.90 3.68 3.45
CA LEU A 11 6.60 3.66 2.77
C LEU A 11 5.49 4.11 3.71
N TYR A 12 4.67 5.05 3.25
CA TYR A 12 3.54 5.58 4.00
C TYR A 12 2.30 5.63 3.12
N TYR A 13 1.14 5.36 3.70
CA TYR A 13 -0.12 5.54 3.01
C TYR A 13 -0.53 7.01 3.07
N ASN A 14 -0.80 7.60 1.91
CA ASN A 14 -1.26 8.96 1.76
C ASN A 14 -2.79 8.98 1.63
N ASN A 15 -3.45 9.60 2.60
CA ASN A 15 -4.91 9.63 2.67
C ASN A 15 -5.56 10.52 1.61
N ILE A 16 -4.81 11.45 0.99
CA ILE A 16 -5.32 12.30 -0.09
C ILE A 16 -5.30 11.53 -1.41
N THR A 17 -4.15 10.95 -1.75
CA THR A 17 -3.96 10.22 -3.02
C THR A 17 -4.45 8.78 -2.94
N SER A 18 -4.88 8.33 -1.76
CA SER A 18 -5.38 6.97 -1.48
C SER A 18 -4.42 5.86 -1.93
N ARG A 19 -3.12 6.08 -1.77
CA ARG A 19 -2.07 5.14 -2.19
C ARG A 19 -0.87 5.19 -1.27
N VAL A 20 -0.03 4.16 -1.35
CA VAL A 20 1.27 4.14 -0.68
C VAL A 20 2.28 4.94 -1.49
N GLU A 21 3.07 5.76 -0.82
CA GLU A 21 4.14 6.55 -1.42
C GLU A 21 5.42 6.37 -0.60
N ARG A 22 6.56 6.41 -1.27
CA ARG A 22 7.87 6.39 -0.63
C ARG A 22 8.28 7.80 -0.28
N VAL A 23 8.61 8.05 0.98
CA VAL A 23 9.23 9.32 1.36
C VAL A 23 10.68 9.33 0.89
N ILE A 24 11.07 10.40 0.21
CA ILE A 24 12.44 10.57 -0.33
C ILE A 24 13.17 11.77 0.27
N GLY A 25 12.48 12.61 1.02
CA GLY A 25 13.11 13.75 1.70
C GLY A 25 12.16 14.58 2.54
N LYS A 26 12.74 15.43 3.39
CA LYS A 26 12.02 16.49 4.12
C LYS A 26 12.16 17.78 3.34
N VAL A 27 11.06 18.50 3.16
CA VAL A 27 11.04 19.78 2.44
C VAL A 27 10.90 20.95 3.42
N SER A 28 10.13 20.75 4.49
CA SER A 28 9.95 21.73 5.55
C SER A 28 9.59 21.01 6.86
N PRO A 29 9.47 21.71 8.01
CA PRO A 29 9.09 21.09 9.27
C PRO A 29 7.76 20.33 9.26
N VAL A 30 6.89 20.60 8.28
CA VAL A 30 5.57 19.96 8.15
C VAL A 30 5.35 19.27 6.81
N ARG A 31 6.31 19.33 5.88
CA ARG A 31 6.17 18.76 4.53
C ARG A 31 7.30 17.81 4.18
N VAL A 32 6.94 16.75 3.48
CA VAL A 32 7.86 15.73 2.97
C VAL A 32 7.64 15.54 1.49
N LEU A 33 8.72 15.17 0.79
CA LEU A 33 8.69 14.83 -0.61
C LEU A 33 8.44 13.32 -0.71
N THR A 34 7.46 12.94 -1.52
CA THR A 34 7.08 11.55 -1.74
C THR A 34 7.12 11.21 -3.23
N TYR A 35 7.35 9.93 -3.50
CA TYR A 35 7.43 9.36 -4.82
C TYR A 35 6.58 8.09 -4.91
N TRP A 36 5.99 7.86 -6.08
CA TRP A 36 5.27 6.64 -6.42
C TRP A 36 5.63 6.23 -7.85
N HIS A 37 6.01 4.97 -8.05
CA HIS A 37 6.43 4.34 -9.32
C HIS A 37 6.33 5.18 -10.59
N HIS A 38 7.48 5.68 -11.06
CA HIS A 38 7.67 6.43 -12.30
C HIS A 38 6.80 7.69 -12.43
N THR A 39 6.16 8.14 -11.35
CA THR A 39 5.46 9.42 -11.30
C THR A 39 6.33 10.50 -10.68
N GLU A 40 6.05 11.73 -11.07
CA GLU A 40 6.73 12.91 -10.51
C GLU A 40 6.58 12.97 -8.99
N GLU A 41 7.65 13.46 -8.36
CA GLU A 41 7.73 13.64 -6.93
C GLU A 41 6.75 14.74 -6.49
N LYS A 42 6.05 14.50 -5.38
CA LYS A 42 5.09 15.46 -4.84
C LYS A 42 5.37 15.76 -3.39
N SER A 43 5.20 17.02 -3.03
CA SER A 43 5.31 17.46 -1.64
C SER A 43 3.96 17.31 -0.94
N HIS A 44 3.95 16.63 0.21
CA HIS A 44 2.75 16.46 1.03
C HIS A 44 2.97 16.88 2.47
N ASN A 45 1.90 17.32 3.13
CA ASN A 45 1.94 17.59 4.57
C ASN A 45 1.99 16.25 5.34
N VAL A 46 2.86 16.12 6.34
CA VAL A 46 3.01 14.89 7.15
C VAL A 46 1.74 14.47 7.88
N LYS A 47 0.79 15.39 8.08
CA LYS A 47 -0.53 15.09 8.67
C LYS A 47 -1.38 14.17 7.81
N VAL A 48 -1.19 14.20 6.49
CA VAL A 48 -2.00 13.42 5.54
C VAL A 48 -1.46 12.00 5.34
N LEU A 49 -0.28 11.73 5.91
CA LEU A 49 0.36 10.43 5.87
C LEU A 49 0.03 9.61 7.12
N ARG A 50 -0.09 8.30 6.95
CA ARG A 50 -0.08 7.30 8.03
C ARG A 50 0.88 6.16 7.69
N LYS A 51 1.24 5.35 8.69
CA LYS A 51 1.97 4.10 8.41
C LYS A 51 1.14 3.23 7.47
N ALA A 52 1.78 2.75 6.40
CA ALA A 52 1.20 1.74 5.55
C ALA A 52 1.15 0.42 6.32
N ASN A 53 0.07 -0.34 6.15
CA ASN A 53 -0.02 -1.70 6.66
C ASN A 53 0.74 -2.68 5.74
N GLN A 54 0.90 -3.92 6.16
CA GLN A 54 1.68 -4.91 5.42
C GLN A 54 1.13 -5.16 4.00
N LEU A 55 -0.20 -5.30 3.86
CA LEU A 55 -0.83 -5.49 2.55
C LEU A 55 -0.59 -4.31 1.61
N GLU A 56 -0.72 -3.09 2.12
CA GLU A 56 -0.45 -1.85 1.37
C GLU A 56 1.00 -1.76 0.91
N VAL A 57 1.94 -2.15 1.77
CA VAL A 57 3.37 -2.22 1.43
C VAL A 57 3.63 -3.26 0.36
N GLU A 58 3.10 -4.48 0.50
CA GLU A 58 3.26 -5.55 -0.49
C GLU A 58 2.74 -5.12 -1.86
N ASN A 59 1.59 -4.45 -1.91
CA ASN A 59 1.05 -3.91 -3.17
C ASN A 59 1.95 -2.85 -3.80
N TYR A 60 2.50 -1.96 -2.99
CA TYR A 60 3.49 -1.00 -3.47
C TYR A 60 4.70 -1.73 -4.04
N LEU A 61 5.26 -2.71 -3.34
CA LEU A 61 6.46 -3.41 -3.80
C LEU A 61 6.23 -4.21 -5.09
N ASP A 62 5.03 -4.76 -5.26
CA ASP A 62 4.65 -5.52 -6.45
C ASP A 62 4.40 -4.64 -7.69
N GLY A 63 4.50 -3.31 -7.57
CA GLY A 63 4.18 -2.38 -8.65
C GLY A 63 2.72 -2.42 -9.07
N GLY A 64 1.85 -2.98 -8.22
CA GLY A 64 0.44 -3.20 -8.52
C GLY A 64 -0.42 -2.00 -8.14
N ASP A 65 -1.10 -1.43 -9.13
CA ASP A 65 -2.18 -0.48 -8.86
C ASP A 65 -3.31 -1.14 -8.06
N ILE A 66 -4.15 -0.34 -7.38
CA ILE A 66 -5.32 -0.80 -6.60
C ILE A 66 -6.23 -1.80 -7.39
N PRO A 67 -6.47 -1.65 -8.71
CA PRO A 67 -7.21 -2.64 -9.50
C PRO A 67 -6.53 -4.02 -9.51
N THR A 68 -5.20 -4.06 -9.55
CA THR A 68 -4.39 -5.28 -9.56
C THR A 68 -4.49 -6.00 -8.21
N LEU A 69 -4.49 -5.24 -7.10
CA LEU A 69 -4.78 -5.79 -5.77
C LEU A 69 -6.19 -6.39 -5.70
N LYS A 70 -7.22 -5.66 -6.16
CA LYS A 70 -8.60 -6.15 -6.13
C LYS A 70 -8.75 -7.47 -6.88
N LYS A 71 -8.10 -7.60 -8.04
CA LYS A 71 -8.04 -8.84 -8.82
C LYS A 71 -7.35 -9.98 -8.06
N ARG A 72 -6.23 -9.70 -7.37
CA ARG A 72 -5.51 -10.70 -6.57
C ARG A 72 -6.32 -11.17 -5.36
N ILE A 73 -6.96 -10.26 -4.63
CA ILE A 73 -7.86 -10.62 -3.52
C ILE A 73 -8.99 -11.50 -4.04
N LEU A 74 -9.64 -11.12 -5.14
CA LEU A 74 -10.71 -11.92 -5.75
C LEU A 74 -10.22 -13.33 -6.11
N ASN A 75 -9.04 -13.44 -6.70
CA ASN A 75 -8.45 -14.73 -7.07
C ASN A 75 -8.12 -15.59 -5.83
N THR A 76 -7.58 -14.99 -4.77
CA THR A 76 -7.28 -15.70 -3.52
C THR A 76 -8.57 -16.20 -2.85
N ILE A 77 -9.60 -15.35 -2.80
CA ILE A 77 -10.92 -15.70 -2.26
C ILE A 77 -11.54 -16.85 -3.07
N ASN A 78 -11.58 -16.73 -4.40
CA ASN A 78 -12.10 -17.78 -5.28
C ASN A 78 -11.34 -19.11 -5.12
N LYS A 79 -10.01 -19.05 -4.94
CA LYS A 79 -9.19 -20.24 -4.71
C LYS A 79 -9.48 -20.91 -3.37
N LEU A 80 -9.80 -20.13 -2.33
CA LEU A 80 -10.18 -20.67 -1.02
C LEU A 80 -11.57 -21.32 -1.06
N PHE A 81 -12.56 -20.67 -1.67
CA PHE A 81 -13.91 -21.22 -1.80
C PHE A 81 -13.97 -22.48 -2.69
N ASN A 82 -13.25 -22.50 -3.81
CA ASN A 82 -13.16 -23.71 -4.65
C ASN A 82 -12.41 -24.87 -3.97
N LYS A 83 -11.55 -24.56 -2.98
CA LYS A 83 -10.83 -25.59 -2.21
C LYS A 83 -11.72 -26.19 -1.12
N SER A 84 -12.63 -25.43 -0.52
CA SER A 84 -13.61 -25.97 0.44
C SER A 84 -14.59 -26.96 -0.20
N ASP A 85 -14.99 -26.76 -1.45
CA ASP A 85 -15.89 -27.68 -2.15
C ASP A 85 -15.20 -29.02 -2.48
N LYS A 86 -13.91 -28.99 -2.83
CA LYS A 86 -13.13 -30.23 -3.06
C LYS A 86 -12.85 -31.04 -1.79
N LEU A 87 -12.84 -30.42 -0.62
CA LEU A 87 -12.63 -31.10 0.66
C LEU A 87 -13.91 -31.80 1.16
N LYS A 88 -15.10 -31.28 0.84
CA LYS A 88 -16.38 -31.91 1.20
C LYS A 88 -16.64 -33.23 0.46
N PHE A 89 -16.11 -33.40 -0.75
CA PHE A 89 -16.27 -34.63 -1.56
C PHE A 89 -15.27 -35.76 -1.24
N LYS A 90 -14.34 -35.57 -0.31
CA LYS A 90 -13.27 -36.55 -0.02
C LYS A 90 -13.48 -37.35 1.27
N VAL A 91 -14.63 -37.19 1.94
CA VAL A 91 -14.97 -37.81 3.23
C VAL A 91 -16.20 -38.72 3.11
N SER A 92 -16.47 -39.26 1.92
CA SER A 92 -17.57 -40.21 1.65
C SER A 92 -17.02 -41.55 1.20
#